data_AF-A0A240UKS3-F1
#
_entry.id   AF-A0A240UKS3-F1
#
_cell.length_a   1.000
_cell.length_b   1.000
_cell.length_c   1.000
_cell.angle_alpha   90.00
_cell.angle_beta   90.00
_cell.angle_gamma   90.00
#
_symmetry.space_group_name_H-M   'P 1'
#
loop_
_entity.id
_entity.type
_entity.pdbx_description
1 polymer ?
#
loop_
_entity_poly.entity_id
_entity_poly.type
_entity_poly.pdbx_seq_one_letter_code
_entity_poly.pdbx_strand_id
1 'polypeptide(L)' 'MPRAHVPTIAEVLADPAASHWMKDALRSALTRDPVDVANDAAFLCALLDKRADAAMEAGRAAVAATAPQVER' A
#
# COMPACT_ATOMS: atom_id res chain seq x y z
N MET A 1 -7.65 0.46 22.81
CA MET A 1 -6.76 1.53 22.33
C MET A 1 -7.60 2.50 21.52
N PRO A 2 -7.71 3.79 21.88
CA PRO A 2 -8.32 4.75 20.95
C PRO A 2 -7.53 4.70 19.64
N ARG A 3 -8.22 4.60 18.50
CA ARG A 3 -7.55 4.64 17.20
C ARG A 3 -6.78 5.96 17.15
N ALA A 4 -5.50 5.91 16.78
CA ALA A 4 -4.74 7.09 16.44
C ALA A 4 -5.59 8.00 15.54
N HIS A 5 -5.50 9.32 15.76
CA HIS A 5 -6.16 10.31 14.91
C HIS A 5 -5.99 9.94 13.44
N VAL A 6 -7.09 9.69 12.75
CA VAL A 6 -7.04 9.45 11.30
C VAL A 6 -6.95 10.84 10.68
N PRO A 7 -5.85 11.16 9.97
CA PRO A 7 -5.70 12.47 9.37
C PRO A 7 -6.78 12.70 8.31
N THR A 8 -7.26 13.93 8.24
CA THR A 8 -8.10 14.44 7.16
C THR A 8 -7.33 14.46 5.85
N ILE A 9 -8.05 14.50 4.72
CA ILE A 9 -7.44 14.64 3.39
C ILE A 9 -6.56 15.90 3.31
N ALA A 10 -7.01 17.01 3.91
CA ALA A 10 -6.26 18.26 3.92
C ALA A 10 -4.93 18.13 4.69
N GLU A 11 -4.93 17.44 5.84
CA GLU A 11 -3.71 17.16 6.61
C GLU A 11 -2.73 16.31 5.79
N VAL A 12 -3.20 15.26 5.10
CA VAL A 12 -2.34 14.41 4.26
C VAL A 12 -1.77 15.18 3.05
N LEU A 13 -2.57 16.05 2.43
CA LEU A 13 -2.11 16.87 1.30
C LEU A 13 -1.09 17.93 1.71
N ALA A 14 -1.18 18.45 2.94
CA ALA A 14 -0.28 19.44 3.50
C ALA A 14 1.00 18.83 4.08
N ASP A 15 0.97 17.56 4.51
CA ASP A 15 2.12 16.89 5.11
C ASP A 15 3.24 16.66 4.08
N PRO A 16 4.42 17.30 4.20
CA PRO A 16 5.53 17.09 3.26
C PRO A 16 6.08 15.66 3.27
N ALA A 17 5.93 14.91 4.37
CA ALA A 17 6.38 13.53 4.50
C ALA A 17 5.43 12.51 3.84
N ALA A 18 4.18 12.90 3.56
CA ALA A 18 3.24 12.03 2.86
C ALA A 18 3.71 11.76 1.42
N SER A 19 3.60 10.49 1.00
CA SER A 19 4.01 10.02 -0.32
C SER A 19 3.37 10.84 -1.45
N HIS A 20 4.17 11.20 -2.45
CA HIS A 20 3.70 11.88 -3.65
C HIS A 20 2.56 11.13 -4.33
N TRP A 21 2.68 9.80 -4.44
CA TRP A 21 1.63 8.96 -5.03
C TRP A 21 0.31 9.07 -4.26
N MET A 22 0.35 9.08 -2.92
CA MET A 22 -0.85 9.23 -2.09
C MET A 22 -1.49 10.61 -2.28
N LYS A 23 -0.69 11.67 -2.34
CA LYS A 23 -1.19 13.02 -2.59
C LYS A 23 -1.84 13.13 -3.96
N ASP A 24 -1.25 12.54 -4.99
CA ASP A 24 -1.81 12.54 -6.34
C ASP A 24 -3.10 11.73 -6.41
N ALA A 25 -3.16 10.57 -5.76
CA ALA A 25 -4.37 9.76 -5.64
C ALA A 25 -5.50 10.56 -4.97
N LEU A 26 -5.22 11.23 -3.85
CA LEU A 26 -6.19 12.09 -3.14
C LEU A 26 -6.65 13.28 -3.99
N ARG A 27 -5.75 13.95 -4.70
CA ARG A 27 -6.12 15.05 -5.62
C ARG A 27 -7.04 14.56 -6.74
N SER A 28 -6.78 13.37 -7.29
CA SER A 28 -7.63 12.75 -8.30
C SER A 28 -8.99 12.32 -7.76
N ALA A 29 -9.04 11.92 -6.48
CA ALA A 29 -10.25 11.46 -5.81
C ALA A 29 -11.27 12.58 -5.59
N LEU A 30 -10.79 13.79 -5.28
CA LEU A 30 -11.63 14.94 -4.90
C LEU A 30 -12.57 15.44 -6.02
N THR A 31 -12.34 15.04 -7.27
CA THR A 31 -13.16 15.44 -8.42
C THR A 31 -14.12 14.35 -8.91
N ARG A 32 -14.19 13.21 -8.21
CA ARG A 32 -14.98 12.03 -8.58
C ARG A 32 -16.09 11.77 -7.56
N ASP A 33 -17.01 10.87 -7.92
CA ASP A 33 -18.00 10.38 -6.97
C ASP A 33 -17.32 9.69 -5.77
N PRO A 34 -17.67 10.08 -4.52
CA PRO A 34 -16.98 9.57 -3.33
C PRO A 34 -17.24 8.09 -3.06
N VAL A 35 -18.36 7.53 -3.50
CA VAL A 35 -18.68 6.10 -3.33
C VAL A 35 -17.84 5.26 -4.29
N ASP A 36 -17.76 5.67 -5.55
CA ASP A 36 -16.94 4.99 -6.56
C ASP A 36 -15.47 4.99 -6.17
N VAL A 37 -14.92 6.14 -5.76
CA VAL A 37 -13.51 6.21 -5.38
C VAL A 37 -13.19 5.43 -4.11
N ALA A 38 -14.09 5.39 -3.14
CA ALA A 38 -13.89 4.58 -1.94
C ALA A 38 -13.82 3.09 -2.29
N ASN A 39 -14.68 2.62 -3.20
CA ASN A 39 -14.66 1.25 -3.69
C ASN A 39 -13.39 0.95 -4.51
N ASP A 40 -12.99 1.84 -5.41
CA ASP A 40 -11.75 1.73 -6.19
C ASP A 40 -10.53 1.67 -5.27
N ALA A 41 -10.47 2.52 -4.24
CA ALA A 41 -9.37 2.56 -3.29
C ALA A 41 -9.27 1.28 -2.46
N ALA A 42 -10.40 0.73 -2.02
CA ALA A 42 -10.44 -0.56 -1.32
C ALA A 42 -9.96 -1.70 -2.23
N PHE A 43 -10.41 -1.72 -3.49
CA PHE A 43 -9.97 -2.72 -4.46
C PHE A 43 -8.48 -2.59 -4.78
N LEU A 44 -7.99 -1.36 -4.95
CA LEU A 44 -6.58 -1.05 -5.15
C LEU A 44 -5.72 -1.54 -3.98
N CYS A 45 -6.16 -1.33 -2.74
CA CYS A 45 -5.48 -1.86 -1.55
C CYS A 45 -5.35 -3.38 -1.64
N ALA A 46 -6.44 -4.10 -1.94
CA ALA A 46 -6.41 -5.56 -2.06
C ALA A 46 -5.46 -6.06 -3.18
N LEU A 47 -5.39 -5.34 -4.31
CA LEU A 47 -4.45 -5.65 -5.38
C LEU A 47 -2.98 -5.44 -4.97
N LEU A 48 -2.70 -4.35 -4.25
CA LEU A 48 -1.36 -4.03 -3.76
C LEU A 48 -0.91 -5.01 -2.68
N ASP A 49 -1.81 -5.41 -1.77
CA ASP A 49 -1.54 -6.43 -0.75
C ASP A 49 -1.17 -7.76 -1.41
N LYS A 50 -1.97 -8.23 -2.37
CA LYS A 50 -1.67 -9.46 -3.12
C LYS A 50 -0.32 -9.38 -3.84
N ARG A 51 0.03 -8.22 -4.39
CA ARG A 51 1.33 -7.99 -5.04
C ARG A 51 2.47 -8.03 -4.01
N ALA A 52 2.29 -7.42 -2.85
CA ALA A 52 3.28 -7.43 -1.78
C ALA A 52 3.53 -8.86 -1.28
N ASP A 53 2.47 -9.63 -1.04
CA ASP A 53 2.56 -11.03 -0.63
C ASP A 53 3.35 -11.87 -1.65
N ALA A 54 3.04 -11.71 -2.94
CA ALA A 54 3.76 -12.40 -4.02
C ALA A 54 5.25 -12.01 -4.06
N ALA A 55 5.57 -10.73 -3.86
CA ALA A 55 6.96 -10.26 -3.83
C ALA A 55 7.73 -10.82 -2.62
N MET A 56 7.08 -10.90 -1.46
CA MET A 56 7.66 -11.47 -0.25
C MET A 56 7.93 -12.97 -0.40
N GLU A 57 6.99 -13.71 -0.98
CA GLU A 57 7.18 -15.15 -1.23
C GLU A 57 8.30 -15.40 -2.24
N ALA A 58 8.36 -14.63 -3.33
CA ALA A 58 9.45 -14.69 -4.29
C ALA A 58 10.81 -14.41 -3.63
N GLY A 59 10.86 -13.41 -2.74
CA GLY A 59 12.06 -13.11 -1.95
C GLY A 59 12.48 -14.27 -1.04
N ARG A 60 11.53 -14.90 -0.32
CA ARG A 60 11.80 -16.08 0.53
C ARG A 60 12.34 -17.25 -0.29
N ALA A 61 11.74 -17.54 -1.43
CA ALA A 61 12.19 -18.60 -2.33
C ALA A 61 13.62 -18.35 -2.84
N ALA A 62 13.95 -17.11 -3.19
CA ALA A 62 15.30 -16.73 -3.62
C ALA A 62 16.35 -16.92 -2.51
N VAL A 63 16.02 -16.58 -1.27
CA VAL A 63 16.90 -16.79 -0.11
C VAL A 63 17.09 -18.29 0.15
N ALA A 64 16.03 -19.09 0.10
CA ALA A 64 16.11 -20.55 0.31
C ALA A 64 16.97 -21.25 -0.76
N ALA A 65 16.89 -20.80 -2.01
CA ALA A 65 17.70 -21.34 -3.11
C ALA A 65 19.21 -21.01 -3.00
N THR A 66 19.58 -20.01 -2.18
CA THR A 66 20.98 -19.56 -2.01
C THR A 66 21.64 -20.20 -0.77
N ALA A 67 20.88 -20.91 0.07
CA ALA A 67 21.44 -21.56 1.27
C ALA A 67 22.29 -22.80 0.87
N PRO A 68 23.50 -22.98 1.43
CA PRO A 68 24.35 -24.12 1.10
C PRO A 68 23.67 -25.41 1.55
N GLN A 69 23.48 -26.33 0.60
CA GLN A 69 23.05 -27.70 0.88
C GLN A 69 24.24 -28.41 1.53
N VAL A 70 24.25 -28.47 2.87
CA VAL A 70 25.21 -29.31 3.59
C VAL A 70 24.76 -30.76 3.37
N GLU A 71 25.26 -31.39 2.30
CA GLU A 71 25.11 -32.82 2.06
C GLU A 71 25.76 -33.61 3.20
N ARG A 72 25.10 -34.71 3.56
CA ARG A 72 25.37 -35.54 4.74
C ARG A 72 25.85 -36.92 4.34
#